data_AF-A0A5M8FK03-F1
#
_entry.id   AF-A0A5M8FK03-F1
#
_cell.length_a   1.000
_cell.length_b   1.000
_cell.length_c   1.000
_cell.angle_alpha   90.00
_cell.angle_beta   90.00
_cell.angle_gamma   90.00
#
_symmetry.space_group_name_H-M   'P 1'
#
loop_
_entity.id
_entity.type
_entity.pdbx_description
1 polymer ?
#
loop_
_entity_poly.entity_id
_entity_poly.type
_entity_poly.pdbx_seq_one_letter_code
_entity_poly.pdbx_strand_id
1 'polypeptide(L)'
;MRQQDMLRTAMKQSGQTRQRLAERLGVSRRTLDKWLLPETSRDFRRMPETALRLLAAQYGVRKSTGLGKPYDWSDPAITDDALILAVLRRAEFSDLVQLCIDQGLDRVKCRVETVLGLVPAAERPILARILARMLRSIDIALTDAAGQRDPA
;
A
#
# COMPACT_ATOMS: atom_id res chain seq x y z
N MET A 1 -11.17 -1.78 12.96
CA MET A 1 -9.81 -2.36 12.95
C MET A 1 -9.27 -2.39 14.37
N ARG A 2 -8.79 -3.54 14.88
CA ARG A 2 -8.18 -3.60 16.22
C ARG A 2 -6.71 -3.21 16.15
N GLN A 3 -6.13 -2.70 17.25
CA GLN A 3 -4.72 -2.28 17.27
C GLN A 3 -3.76 -3.44 16.97
N GLN A 4 -4.11 -4.69 17.34
CA GLN A 4 -3.27 -5.84 17.05
C GLN A 4 -3.19 -6.10 15.55
N ASP A 5 -4.30 -5.90 14.82
CA ASP A 5 -4.36 -6.08 13.37
C ASP A 5 -3.44 -5.07 12.68
N MET A 6 -3.51 -3.80 13.10
CA MET A 6 -2.62 -2.74 12.58
C MET A 6 -1.15 -3.09 12.75
N LEU A 7 -0.77 -3.50 13.96
CA LEU A 7 0.62 -3.84 14.28
C LEU A 7 1.10 -5.05 13.47
N ARG A 8 0.26 -6.08 13.33
CA ARG A 8 0.58 -7.29 12.55
C ARG A 8 0.67 -6.98 11.05
N THR A 9 -0.24 -6.17 10.52
CA THR A 9 -0.22 -5.71 9.13
C THR A 9 1.03 -4.89 8.85
N ALA A 10 1.37 -3.94 9.73
CA ALA A 10 2.60 -3.14 9.62
C ALA A 10 3.86 -4.02 9.61
N MET A 11 3.94 -5.03 10.48
CA MET A 11 5.05 -6.00 10.47
C MET A 11 5.10 -6.81 9.17
N LYS A 12 3.95 -7.29 8.68
CA LYS A 12 3.86 -8.11 7.48
C LYS A 12 4.24 -7.32 6.22
N GLN A 13 3.74 -6.11 6.08
CA GLN A 13 4.00 -5.24 4.91
C GLN A 13 5.45 -4.77 4.87
N SER A 14 6.06 -4.48 6.02
CA SER A 14 7.44 -4.00 6.08
C SER A 14 8.48 -5.12 6.19
N GLY A 15 8.07 -6.38 6.35
CA GLY A 15 8.96 -7.51 6.61
C GLY A 15 9.76 -7.39 7.92
N GLN A 16 9.33 -6.53 8.84
CA GLN A 16 10.09 -6.21 10.06
C GLN A 16 9.73 -7.13 11.22
N THR A 17 10.73 -7.37 12.07
CA THR A 17 10.55 -8.06 13.34
C THR A 17 9.89 -7.12 14.37
N ARG A 18 9.31 -7.69 15.44
CA ARG A 18 8.75 -6.91 16.56
C ARG A 18 9.76 -5.93 17.14
N GLN A 19 11.03 -6.33 17.19
CA GLN A 19 12.12 -5.49 17.69
C GLN A 19 12.31 -4.23 16.84
N ARG A 20 12.44 -4.38 15.51
CA ARG A 20 12.61 -3.24 14.60
C ARG A 20 11.38 -2.33 14.59
N LEU A 21 10.18 -2.89 14.64
CA LEU A 21 8.96 -2.08 14.69
C LEU A 21 8.89 -1.26 15.98
N ALA A 22 9.27 -1.83 17.12
CA ALA A 22 9.31 -1.11 18.39
C ALA A 22 10.31 0.06 18.34
N GLU A 23 11.51 -0.17 17.80
CA GLU A 23 12.54 0.86 17.61
C GLU A 23 12.04 2.00 16.73
N ARG A 24 11.37 1.70 15.61
CA ARG A 24 10.81 2.72 14.70
C ARG A 24 9.66 3.52 15.32
N LEU A 25 8.94 2.94 16.26
CA LEU A 25 7.90 3.61 17.04
C LEU A 25 8.45 4.33 18.28
N GLY A 26 9.76 4.25 18.54
CA GLY A 26 10.40 4.87 19.71
C GLY A 26 9.98 4.25 21.04
N VAL A 27 9.55 2.98 21.05
CA VAL A 27 9.09 2.29 22.26
C VAL A 27 9.88 1.02 22.52
N SER A 28 9.84 0.55 23.76
CA SER A 28 10.43 -0.75 24.10
C SER A 28 9.67 -1.90 23.44
N ARG A 29 10.38 -2.98 23.09
CA ARG A 29 9.74 -4.22 22.60
C ARG A 29 8.68 -4.75 23.56
N ARG A 30 8.91 -4.63 24.88
CA ARG A 30 7.95 -5.06 25.91
C ARG A 30 6.65 -4.24 25.85
N THR A 31 6.75 -2.95 25.53
CA THR A 31 5.57 -2.08 25.31
C THR A 31 4.79 -2.55 24.09
N LEU A 32 5.48 -2.82 22.97
CA LEU A 32 4.86 -3.35 21.76
C LEU A 32 4.17 -4.71 22.00
N ASP A 33 4.83 -5.61 22.73
CA ASP A 33 4.28 -6.92 23.07
C ASP A 33 2.99 -6.79 23.89
N LYS A 34 2.92 -5.83 24.84
CA LYS A 34 1.68 -5.53 25.58
C LYS A 34 0.55 -4.97 24.70
N TRP A 35 0.87 -4.24 23.64
CA TRP A 35 -0.12 -3.78 22.66
C TRP A 35 -0.65 -4.92 21.78
N LEU A 36 0.19 -5.92 21.50
CA LEU A 36 -0.15 -7.10 20.71
C LEU A 36 -0.95 -8.16 21.47
N LEU A 37 -1.04 -8.06 22.79
CA LEU A 37 -1.87 -8.96 23.61
C LEU A 37 -3.36 -8.81 23.27
N PRO A 38 -4.16 -9.87 23.44
CA PRO A 38 -5.61 -9.77 23.32
C PRO A 38 -6.19 -8.87 24.41
N GLU A 39 -7.31 -8.21 24.13
CA GLU A 39 -7.97 -7.27 25.07
C GLU A 39 -8.42 -7.94 26.39
N THR A 40 -8.59 -9.26 26.38
CA THR A 40 -8.92 -10.06 27.57
C THR A 40 -7.74 -10.26 28.53
N SER A 41 -6.51 -9.94 28.11
CA SER A 41 -5.32 -10.09 28.96
C SER A 41 -5.18 -8.94 29.95
N ARG A 42 -4.87 -9.25 31.21
CA ARG A 42 -4.63 -8.25 32.27
C ARG A 42 -3.50 -7.27 31.95
N ASP A 43 -2.50 -7.73 31.21
CA ASP A 43 -1.34 -6.94 30.81
C ASP A 43 -1.52 -6.17 29.50
N PHE A 44 -2.71 -6.31 28.88
CA PHE A 44 -3.08 -5.52 27.71
C PHE A 44 -2.93 -4.03 28.00
N ARG A 45 -2.37 -3.31 27.03
CA ARG A 45 -2.31 -1.86 27.03
C ARG A 45 -2.80 -1.34 25.69
N ARG A 46 -3.67 -0.33 25.72
CA ARG A 46 -4.01 0.42 24.53
C ARG A 46 -2.81 1.23 24.07
N MET A 47 -2.58 1.21 22.77
CA MET A 47 -1.56 2.01 22.12
C MET A 47 -1.97 3.49 22.15
N PRO A 48 -1.05 4.41 22.51
CA PRO A 48 -1.33 5.84 22.49
C PRO A 48 -1.57 6.33 21.06
N GLU A 49 -2.39 7.37 20.92
CA GLU A 49 -2.77 7.92 19.62
C GLU A 49 -1.56 8.41 18.80
N THR A 50 -0.49 8.87 19.44
CA THR A 50 0.76 9.25 18.76
C THR A 50 1.41 8.06 18.05
N ALA A 51 1.45 6.89 18.68
CA ALA A 51 1.97 5.68 18.07
C ALA A 51 1.03 5.15 16.96
N LEU A 52 -0.29 5.31 17.14
CA LEU A 52 -1.27 5.05 16.08
C LEU A 52 -1.04 5.94 14.86
N ARG A 53 -0.82 7.24 15.05
CA ARG A 53 -0.54 8.21 13.98
C ARG A 53 0.80 7.93 13.29
N LEU A 54 1.84 7.59 14.05
CA LEU A 54 3.13 7.18 13.48
C LEU A 54 3.01 5.89 12.68
N LEU A 55 2.28 4.90 13.21
CA LEU A 55 1.97 3.68 12.45
C LEU A 55 1.21 4.05 11.19
N ALA A 56 0.18 4.88 11.28
CA ALA A 56 -0.62 5.29 10.14
C ALA A 56 0.19 6.04 9.08
N ALA A 57 1.14 6.89 9.49
CA ALA A 57 2.00 7.63 8.58
C ALA A 57 3.12 6.77 7.95
N GLN A 58 3.71 5.84 8.71
CA GLN A 58 4.82 5.01 8.25
C GLN A 58 4.39 3.71 7.55
N TYR A 59 3.25 3.15 7.95
CA TYR A 59 2.75 1.84 7.56
C TYR A 59 1.24 1.78 7.36
N GLY A 60 0.51 2.79 7.83
CA GLY A 60 -0.89 2.91 7.51
C GLY A 60 -0.96 3.09 6.02
N VAL A 61 -1.78 2.25 5.43
CA VAL A 61 -2.47 2.47 4.17
C VAL A 61 -2.24 3.90 3.70
N ARG A 62 -1.25 4.12 2.84
CA ARG A 62 -1.24 5.30 1.99
C ARG A 62 -2.47 5.12 1.12
N LYS A 63 -3.62 5.59 1.62
CA LYS A 63 -4.90 5.53 0.92
C LYS A 63 -4.65 6.23 -0.39
N SER A 64 -4.94 5.56 -1.49
CA SER A 64 -4.96 6.25 -2.75
C SER A 64 -6.13 7.18 -2.68
N THR A 65 -5.80 8.46 -2.69
CA THR A 65 -6.81 9.50 -2.67
C THR A 65 -7.09 9.88 -4.12
N GLY A 66 -8.36 10.09 -4.45
CA GLY A 66 -8.74 10.48 -5.81
C GLY A 66 -8.86 9.33 -6.83
N LEU A 67 -8.99 8.07 -6.39
CA LEU A 67 -9.48 7.02 -7.29
C LEU A 67 -10.93 7.31 -7.68
N GLY A 68 -11.23 7.18 -8.98
CA GLY A 68 -12.54 7.44 -9.56
C GLY A 68 -13.58 6.36 -9.23
N LYS A 69 -13.14 5.19 -8.78
CA LYS A 69 -14.01 4.10 -8.32
C LYS A 69 -13.82 3.81 -6.84
N PRO A 70 -14.85 3.27 -6.15
CA PRO A 70 -14.76 2.94 -4.74
C PRO A 70 -13.95 1.65 -4.55
N TYR A 71 -12.62 1.75 -4.52
CA TYR A 71 -11.77 0.68 -4.03
C TYR A 71 -11.62 0.84 -2.52
N ASP A 72 -11.89 -0.23 -1.77
CA ASP A 72 -11.88 -0.15 -0.31
C ASP A 72 -10.46 -0.29 0.26
N TRP A 73 -9.59 0.69 -0.03
CA TRP A 73 -8.27 0.80 0.61
C TRP A 73 -8.39 1.10 2.11
N SER A 74 -9.57 1.47 2.60
CA SER A 74 -9.78 1.66 4.04
C SER A 74 -10.04 0.35 4.77
N ASP A 75 -10.35 -0.75 4.06
CA ASP A 75 -10.54 -2.06 4.64
C ASP A 75 -9.20 -2.78 4.88
N PRO A 76 -8.77 -2.95 6.15
CA PRO A 76 -7.54 -3.66 6.47
C PRO A 76 -7.62 -5.16 6.25
N ALA A 77 -8.82 -5.72 6.01
CA ALA A 77 -8.97 -7.13 5.63
C ALA A 77 -8.47 -7.40 4.22
N ILE A 78 -8.38 -6.37 3.37
CA ILE A 78 -7.92 -6.47 1.99
C ILE A 78 -6.49 -5.95 1.88
N THR A 79 -5.61 -6.71 1.25
CA THR A 79 -4.22 -6.32 1.05
C THR A 79 -4.08 -5.29 -0.09
N ASP A 80 -3.11 -4.38 0.02
CA ASP A 80 -2.77 -3.44 -1.06
C ASP A 80 -2.56 -4.16 -2.39
N ASP A 81 -1.90 -5.33 -2.37
CA ASP A 81 -1.67 -6.11 -3.59
C ASP A 81 -2.99 -6.54 -4.24
N ALA A 82 -3.98 -6.98 -3.46
CA ALA A 82 -5.29 -7.34 -4.00
C ALA A 82 -6.00 -6.13 -4.63
N LEU A 83 -5.86 -4.94 -4.02
CA LEU A 83 -6.48 -3.73 -4.51
C LEU A 83 -5.73 -3.13 -5.72
N ILE A 84 -4.40 -3.23 -5.76
CA ILE A 84 -3.58 -2.90 -6.94
C ILE A 84 -4.01 -3.76 -8.12
N LEU A 85 -4.20 -5.07 -7.92
CA LEU A 85 -4.71 -5.97 -8.95
C LEU A 85 -6.12 -5.58 -9.40
N ALA A 86 -7.00 -5.15 -8.50
CA ALA A 86 -8.35 -4.70 -8.85
C ALA A 86 -8.32 -3.44 -9.75
N VAL A 87 -7.45 -2.47 -9.45
CA VAL A 87 -7.26 -1.26 -10.26
C VAL A 87 -6.67 -1.62 -11.63
N LEU A 88 -5.59 -2.42 -11.66
CA LEU A 88 -4.93 -2.86 -12.88
C LEU A 88 -5.88 -3.63 -13.82
N ARG A 89 -6.78 -4.45 -13.26
CA ARG A 89 -7.77 -5.19 -14.04
C ARG A 89 -8.78 -4.29 -14.73
N ARG A 90 -9.13 -3.16 -14.11
CA ARG A 90 -10.04 -2.16 -14.71
C ARG A 90 -9.35 -1.27 -15.73
N ALA A 91 -8.05 -1.04 -15.57
CA ALA A 91 -7.22 -0.25 -16.49
C ALA A 91 -7.79 1.16 -16.78
N GLU A 92 -8.30 1.83 -15.75
CA GLU A 92 -8.73 3.24 -15.85
C GLU A 92 -7.53 4.17 -15.68
N PHE A 93 -7.32 5.08 -16.64
CA PHE A 93 -6.11 5.92 -16.66
C PHE A 93 -5.96 6.80 -15.42
N SER A 94 -7.03 7.46 -14.97
CA SER A 94 -7.03 8.30 -13.77
C SER A 94 -6.65 7.52 -12.52
N ASP A 95 -7.19 6.30 -12.38
CA ASP A 95 -6.91 5.43 -11.25
C ASP A 95 -5.45 4.96 -11.28
N LEU A 96 -4.92 4.62 -12.46
CA LEU A 96 -3.53 4.22 -12.62
C LEU A 96 -2.55 5.36 -12.30
N VAL A 97 -2.87 6.60 -12.67
CA VAL A 97 -2.05 7.76 -12.32
C VAL A 97 -1.97 7.90 -10.79
N GLN A 98 -3.12 7.94 -10.10
CA GLN A 98 -3.14 8.06 -8.64
C GLN A 98 -2.45 6.86 -7.97
N LEU A 99 -2.76 5.64 -8.43
CA LEU A 99 -2.09 4.42 -7.96
C LEU A 99 -0.56 4.52 -8.05
N CYS A 100 -0.02 5.02 -9.17
CA CYS A 100 1.42 5.18 -9.35
C CYS A 100 2.01 6.27 -8.46
N ILE A 101 1.28 7.36 -8.20
CA ILE A 101 1.68 8.40 -7.25
C ILE A 101 1.76 7.83 -5.83
N ASP A 102 0.75 7.05 -5.42
CA ASP A 102 0.62 6.58 -4.04
C ASP A 102 1.55 5.40 -3.71
N GLN A 103 1.63 4.43 -4.63
CA GLN A 103 2.31 3.14 -4.44
C GLN A 103 3.68 3.07 -5.13
N GLY A 104 3.98 4.02 -6.02
CA GLY A 104 5.18 4.02 -6.84
C GLY A 104 5.03 3.20 -8.12
N LEU A 105 5.58 3.71 -9.22
CA LEU A 105 5.45 3.11 -10.54
C LEU A 105 6.06 1.69 -10.61
N ASP A 106 7.21 1.46 -9.98
CA ASP A 106 7.88 0.15 -10.02
C ASP A 106 7.04 -0.94 -9.33
N ARG A 107 6.44 -0.62 -8.18
CA ARG A 107 5.56 -1.54 -7.45
C ARG A 107 4.35 -1.92 -8.30
N VAL A 108 3.77 -0.95 -9.01
CA VAL A 108 2.64 -1.18 -9.93
C VAL A 108 3.06 -2.04 -11.12
N LYS A 109 4.18 -1.71 -11.77
CA LYS A 109 4.74 -2.48 -12.90
C LYS A 109 4.98 -3.94 -12.53
N CYS A 110 5.55 -4.23 -11.35
CA CYS A 110 5.78 -5.59 -10.89
C CYS A 110 4.52 -6.45 -10.73
N ARG A 111 3.32 -5.85 -10.65
CA ARG A 111 2.05 -6.56 -10.49
C ARG A 111 1.28 -6.80 -11.79
N VAL A 112 1.73 -6.23 -12.92
CA VAL A 112 1.07 -6.38 -14.22
C VAL A 112 0.97 -7.84 -14.64
N GLU A 113 2.07 -8.60 -14.60
CA GLU A 113 2.06 -10.02 -14.97
C GLU A 113 1.14 -10.86 -14.06
N THR A 114 1.06 -10.50 -12.78
CA THR A 114 0.13 -11.15 -11.85
C THR A 114 -1.31 -10.90 -12.27
N VAL A 115 -1.68 -9.68 -12.66
CA VAL A 115 -3.05 -9.39 -13.11
C VAL A 115 -3.39 -10.10 -14.41
N LEU A 116 -2.45 -10.17 -15.36
CA LEU A 116 -2.65 -10.85 -16.64
C LEU A 116 -2.86 -12.35 -16.45
N GLY A 117 -2.19 -12.96 -15.45
CA GLY A 117 -2.41 -14.35 -15.07
C GLY A 117 -3.83 -14.65 -14.56
N LEU A 118 -4.51 -13.66 -13.98
CA LEU A 118 -5.87 -13.77 -13.42
C LEU A 118 -6.99 -13.54 -14.46
N VAL A 119 -6.63 -13.15 -15.67
CA VAL A 119 -7.57 -12.80 -16.75
C VAL A 119 -7.60 -13.92 -17.81
N PRO A 120 -8.76 -14.20 -18.45
CA PRO A 120 -8.85 -15.21 -19.51
C PRO A 120 -7.84 -14.96 -20.64
N ALA A 121 -7.27 -16.03 -21.19
CA ALA A 121 -6.20 -15.95 -22.19
C ALA A 121 -6.53 -15.08 -23.41
N ALA A 122 -7.82 -15.04 -23.80
CA ALA A 122 -8.31 -14.22 -24.91
C ALA A 122 -8.22 -12.70 -24.65
N GLU A 123 -8.33 -12.26 -23.40
CA GLU A 123 -8.34 -10.84 -23.01
C GLU A 123 -6.94 -10.31 -22.65
N ARG A 124 -6.02 -11.21 -22.28
CA ARG A 124 -4.63 -10.87 -21.91
C ARG A 124 -3.90 -9.95 -22.90
N PRO A 125 -3.88 -10.21 -24.22
CA PRO A 125 -3.10 -9.37 -25.13
C PRO A 125 -3.63 -7.93 -25.21
N ILE A 126 -4.95 -7.77 -25.13
CA ILE A 126 -5.59 -6.45 -25.17
C ILE A 126 -5.27 -5.68 -23.89
N LEU A 127 -5.50 -6.30 -22.74
CA LEU A 127 -5.23 -5.68 -21.44
C LEU A 127 -3.74 -5.34 -21.27
N ALA A 128 -2.84 -6.25 -21.67
CA ALA A 128 -1.39 -6.02 -21.62
C ALA A 128 -0.98 -4.80 -22.45
N ARG A 129 -1.53 -4.65 -23.67
CA ARG A 129 -1.25 -3.49 -24.52
C ARG A 129 -1.76 -2.19 -23.90
N ILE A 130 -2.97 -2.20 -23.33
CA ILE A 130 -3.57 -1.02 -22.69
C ILE A 130 -2.69 -0.59 -21.50
N LEU A 131 -2.39 -1.52 -20.59
CA LEU A 131 -1.57 -1.24 -19.42
C LEU A 131 -0.16 -0.78 -19.80
N ALA A 132 0.49 -1.45 -20.76
CA ALA A 132 1.82 -1.06 -21.21
C ALA A 132 1.85 0.37 -21.78
N ARG A 133 0.81 0.76 -22.55
CA ARG A 133 0.69 2.11 -23.09
C ARG A 133 0.50 3.14 -21.97
N MET A 134 -0.44 2.89 -21.05
CA MET A 134 -0.75 3.82 -19.96
C MET A 134 0.42 3.99 -19.02
N LEU A 135 1.03 2.89 -18.55
CA LEU A 135 2.16 2.93 -17.63
C LEU A 135 3.38 3.60 -18.26
N ARG A 136 3.63 3.41 -19.57
CA ARG A 136 4.68 4.15 -20.29
C ARG A 136 4.39 5.64 -20.34
N SER A 137 3.13 6.03 -20.59
CA SER A 137 2.75 7.45 -20.59
C SER A 137 2.95 8.11 -19.23
N ILE A 138 2.65 7.39 -18.14
CA ILE A 138 2.85 7.86 -16.77
C ILE A 138 4.35 7.97 -16.44
N ASP A 139 5.15 6.98 -16.85
CA ASP A 139 6.60 6.95 -16.67
C ASP A 139 7.29 8.17 -17.26
N ILE A 140 6.95 8.49 -18.52
CA ILE A 140 7.45 9.69 -19.21
C ILE A 140 7.06 10.94 -18.44
N ALA A 141 5.78 11.10 -18.08
CA ALA A 141 5.31 12.29 -17.37
C ALA A 141 5.98 12.47 -15.99
N LEU A 142 6.21 11.38 -15.25
CA LEU A 142 6.91 11.43 -13.96
C LEU A 142 8.40 11.77 -14.13
N THR A 143 9.04 11.28 -15.20
CA THR A 143 10.44 11.58 -15.52
C THR A 143 10.62 13.04 -15.93
N ASP A 144 9.74 13.55 -16.79
CA ASP A 144 9.75 14.96 -17.22
C ASP A 144 9.53 15.91 -16.04
N ALA A 145 8.59 15.58 -15.14
CA ALA A 145 8.33 16.36 -13.93
C ALA A 145 9.52 16.38 -12.95
N ALA A 146 10.32 15.30 -12.91
CA ALA A 146 11.55 15.26 -12.11
C ALA A 146 12.65 16.14 -12.71
N GLY A 147 12.78 16.17 -14.04
CA GLY A 147 13.75 17.02 -14.75
C GLY A 147 13.45 18.52 -14.68
N GLN A 148 12.18 18.91 -14.46
CA GLN A 148 11.77 20.32 -14.36
C GLN A 148 12.03 20.97 -12.98
N ARG A 149 12.37 20.18 -11.95
CA ARG A 149 12.55 20.65 -10.56
C ARG A 149 13.93 21.22 -10.22
N ASP A 150 14.87 21.23 -11.16
CA ASP A 150 16.16 21.92 -11.01
C ASP A 150 16.20 23.24 -11.82
N PRO A 151 15.74 24.36 -11.25
CA PRO A 151 16.33 25.66 -11.53
C PRO A 151 17.36 26.00 -10.42
N ALA A 152 18.59 26.24 -10.87
CA ALA A 152 19.69 26.81 -10.08
C ALA A 152 19.32 28.15 -9.42
#